data_AF-A0A2S9FV26-F1
#
_entry.id   AF-A0A2S9FV26-F1
#
_cell.length_a   1.000
_cell.length_b   1.000
_cell.length_c   1.000
_cell.angle_alpha   90.00
_cell.angle_beta   90.00
_cell.angle_gamma   90.00
#
_symmetry.space_group_name_H-M   'P 1'
#
loop_
_entity.id
_entity.type
_entity.pdbx_description
1 polymer ?
#
loop_
_entity_poly.entity_id
_entity_poly.type
_entity_poly.pdbx_seq_one_letter_code
_entity_poly.pdbx_strand_id
1 'polypeptide(L)'
;AQNAPADAQGPIALTGLYPPGSTFKTVTVSAALQAGQVTPDSRRCCPGTENIEGRQIPNDDNFELGDVPLHTAFARSCNTTMGRLAV
;
A
#
# COMPACT_ATOMS: atom_id res chain seq x y z
N ALA A 1 6.95 22.03 -12.64
CA ALA A 1 7.48 22.76 -13.82
C ALA A 1 7.86 24.15 -13.37
N GLN A 2 8.91 24.76 -13.92
CA GLN A 2 9.30 26.13 -13.58
C GLN A 2 8.62 27.08 -14.58
N ASN A 3 7.33 27.31 -14.42
CA ASN A 3 6.55 28.20 -15.29
C ASN A 3 5.44 28.90 -14.50
N ALA A 4 4.98 30.05 -15.01
CA ALA A 4 3.98 30.89 -14.32
C ALA A 4 2.69 30.15 -13.92
N PRO A 5 2.13 29.23 -14.74
CA PRO A 5 0.99 28.41 -14.31
C PRO A 5 1.28 27.47 -13.13
N ALA A 6 2.50 26.92 -13.03
CA ALA A 6 2.90 26.09 -11.90
C ALA A 6 3.15 26.94 -10.66
N ASP A 7 3.75 28.12 -10.79
CA ASP A 7 3.98 29.05 -9.68
C ASP A 7 2.65 29.52 -9.06
N ALA A 8 1.61 29.72 -9.89
CA ALA A 8 0.27 30.08 -9.43
C ALA A 8 -0.40 29.00 -8.55
N GLN A 9 0.03 27.74 -8.64
CA GLN A 9 -0.45 26.65 -7.78
C GLN A 9 0.27 26.63 -6.42
N GLY A 10 1.35 27.39 -6.25
CA GLY A 10 2.18 27.39 -5.05
C GLY A 10 3.10 26.15 -4.95
N PRO A 11 3.78 25.96 -3.81
CA PRO A 11 4.74 24.87 -3.62
C PRO A 11 4.04 23.54 -3.31
N ILE A 12 3.16 23.07 -4.19
CA ILE A 12 2.33 21.87 -3.98
C ILE A 12 3.13 20.58 -3.67
N ALA A 13 4.40 20.53 -4.07
CA ALA A 13 5.30 19.43 -3.73
C ALA A 13 5.66 19.40 -2.22
N LEU A 14 5.63 20.55 -1.55
CA LEU A 14 5.94 20.70 -0.12
C LEU A 14 4.70 20.83 0.76
N THR A 15 3.62 21.41 0.23
CA THR A 15 2.42 21.76 1.03
C THR A 15 1.14 21.08 0.56
N GLY A 16 1.16 20.41 -0.59
CA GLY A 16 -0.01 19.70 -1.10
C GLY A 16 -0.29 18.44 -0.29
N LEU A 17 -1.56 18.22 0.06
CA LEU A 17 -2.03 17.00 0.71
C LEU A 17 -2.76 16.13 -0.31
N TYR A 18 -2.24 14.93 -0.53
CA TYR A 18 -2.81 13.95 -1.47
C TYR A 18 -2.91 12.59 -0.78
N PRO A 19 -3.93 11.79 -1.08
CA PRO A 19 -3.92 10.39 -0.67
C PRO A 19 -2.70 9.71 -1.33
N PRO A 20 -1.76 9.15 -0.54
CA PRO A 20 -0.52 8.59 -1.10
C PRO A 20 -0.77 7.28 -1.88
N GLY A 21 -1.94 6.67 -1.71
CA GLY A 21 -2.28 5.38 -2.30
C GLY A 21 -1.24 4.31 -1.95
N SER A 22 -0.93 3.46 -2.91
CA SER A 22 0.00 2.35 -2.72
C SER A 22 1.43 2.75 -2.37
N THR A 23 1.83 4.01 -2.59
CA THR A 23 3.16 4.48 -2.16
C THR A 23 3.31 4.44 -0.63
N PHE A 24 2.22 4.56 0.13
CA PHE A 24 2.24 4.47 1.60
C PHE A 24 2.47 3.04 2.11
N LYS A 25 2.30 2.01 1.27
CA LYS A 25 2.59 0.61 1.64
C LYS A 25 4.05 0.45 2.07
N THR A 26 4.96 1.29 1.57
CA THR A 26 6.35 1.34 2.03
C THR A 26 6.44 1.59 3.54
N VAL A 27 5.64 2.52 4.07
CA VAL A 27 5.59 2.82 5.50
C VAL A 27 4.99 1.65 6.28
N THR A 28 3.86 1.10 5.81
CA THR A 28 3.21 -0.06 6.45
C THR A 28 4.12 -1.28 6.54
N VAL A 29 4.77 -1.67 5.42
CA VAL A 29 5.69 -2.80 5.39
C VAL A 29 6.92 -2.53 6.23
N SER A 30 7.48 -1.32 6.18
CA SER A 30 8.64 -0.98 7.01
C SER A 30 8.31 -1.09 8.50
N ALA A 31 7.13 -0.65 8.92
CA ALA A 31 6.71 -0.76 10.32
C ALA A 31 6.57 -2.23 10.76
N ALA A 32 5.93 -3.06 9.93
CA ALA A 32 5.75 -4.49 10.23
C ALA A 32 7.09 -5.25 10.30
N LEU A 33 8.04 -4.92 9.41
CA LEU A 33 9.41 -5.47 9.44
C LEU A 33 10.17 -5.02 10.70
N GLN A 34 10.11 -3.73 11.04
CA GLN A 34 10.76 -3.19 12.25
C GLN A 34 10.20 -3.79 13.54
N ALA A 35 8.90 -4.06 13.58
CA ALA A 35 8.24 -4.73 14.70
C ALA A 35 8.54 -6.25 14.76
N GLY A 36 9.24 -6.81 13.77
CA GLY A 36 9.53 -8.25 13.70
C GLY A 36 8.30 -9.13 13.44
N GLN A 37 7.18 -8.54 13.01
CA GLN A 37 5.92 -9.26 12.71
C GLN A 37 6.02 -10.07 11.41
N VAL A 38 6.95 -9.68 10.54
CA VAL A 38 7.20 -10.29 9.22
C VAL A 38 8.66 -10.25 8.84
N THR A 39 8.98 -11.10 7.88
CA THR A 39 10.18 -11.05 7.04
C THR A 39 9.75 -10.84 5.58
N PRO A 40 10.66 -10.46 4.67
CA PRO A 40 10.36 -10.38 3.23
C PRO A 40 9.80 -11.68 2.63
N ASP A 41 10.13 -12.83 3.22
CA ASP A 41 9.70 -14.16 2.78
C ASP A 41 8.48 -14.70 3.53
N SER A 42 7.96 -13.93 4.48
CA SER A 42 6.73 -14.29 5.19
C SER A 42 5.58 -14.48 4.21
N ARG A 43 4.96 -15.65 4.29
CA ARG A 43 3.79 -16.02 3.51
C ARG A 43 2.59 -15.16 3.88
N ARG A 44 1.92 -14.63 2.87
CA ARG A 44 0.74 -13.76 3.01
C ARG A 44 -0.27 -14.06 1.91
N CYS A 45 -1.51 -14.25 2.32
CA CYS A 45 -2.64 -14.31 1.41
C CYS A 45 -2.86 -12.94 0.74
N CYS A 46 -3.13 -12.99 -0.56
CA CYS A 46 -3.52 -11.86 -1.37
C CYS A 46 -4.80 -12.20 -2.16
N PRO A 47 -5.95 -12.38 -1.49
CA PRO A 47 -7.22 -12.62 -2.16
C PRO A 47 -7.70 -11.36 -2.90
N GLY A 48 -8.53 -11.53 -3.92
CA GLY A 48 -9.08 -10.41 -4.71
C GLY A 48 -9.92 -9.43 -3.90
N THR A 49 -10.59 -9.91 -2.86
CA THR A 49 -11.24 -9.09 -1.84
C THR A 49 -11.06 -9.70 -0.45
N GLU A 50 -11.09 -8.86 0.59
CA GLU A 50 -10.99 -9.31 1.97
C GLU A 50 -11.81 -8.43 2.91
N ASN A 51 -12.48 -9.03 3.90
CA ASN A 51 -13.12 -8.26 4.97
C ASN A 51 -12.11 -8.03 6.11
N ILE A 52 -11.80 -6.76 6.39
CA ILE A 52 -10.88 -6.33 7.43
C ILE A 52 -11.66 -5.40 8.35
N GLU A 53 -11.88 -5.85 9.58
CA GLU A 53 -12.60 -5.09 10.63
C GLU A 53 -13.97 -4.55 10.18
N GLY A 54 -14.70 -5.33 9.39
CA GLY A 54 -16.04 -4.96 8.90
C GLY A 54 -16.03 -4.13 7.61
N ARG A 55 -14.86 -3.81 7.06
CA ARG A 55 -14.71 -3.16 5.75
C ARG A 55 -14.25 -4.15 4.70
N GLN A 56 -14.97 -4.21 3.58
CA GLN A 56 -14.53 -4.97 2.42
C GLN A 56 -13.48 -4.18 1.63
N ILE A 57 -12.28 -4.76 1.49
CA ILE A 57 -11.13 -4.21 0.79
C ILE A 57 -10.91 -5.01 -0.50
N PRO A 58 -11.02 -4.39 -1.68
CA PRO A 58 -10.66 -5.03 -2.93
C PRO A 58 -9.21 -4.74 -3.34
N ASN A 59 -8.59 -5.70 -4.03
CA ASN A 59 -7.44 -5.43 -4.88
C ASN A 59 -7.87 -4.65 -6.13
N ASP A 60 -6.92 -4.00 -6.78
CA ASP A 60 -7.16 -3.37 -8.08
C ASP A 60 -7.65 -4.44 -9.07
N ASP A 61 -8.73 -4.16 -9.81
CA ASP A 61 -9.42 -5.13 -10.67
C ASP A 61 -9.72 -6.50 -10.01
N ASN A 62 -9.79 -6.54 -8.67
CA ASN A 62 -9.96 -7.76 -7.87
C ASN A 62 -8.93 -8.87 -8.18
N PHE A 63 -7.70 -8.52 -8.59
CA PHE A 63 -6.67 -9.54 -8.84
C PHE A 63 -6.39 -10.38 -7.59
N GLU A 64 -6.03 -11.64 -7.77
CA GLU A 64 -5.61 -12.54 -6.70
C GLU A 64 -4.26 -13.15 -7.04
N LEU A 65 -3.40 -13.30 -6.01
CA LEU A 65 -2.11 -13.99 -6.15
C LEU A 65 -2.06 -15.30 -5.36
N GLY A 66 -3.11 -15.61 -4.59
CA GLY A 66 -3.11 -16.66 -3.59
C GLY A 66 -2.20 -16.30 -2.42
N ASP A 67 -1.62 -17.31 -1.79
CA ASP A 67 -0.57 -17.12 -0.81
C ASP A 67 0.74 -16.82 -1.58
N VAL A 68 1.45 -15.75 -1.24
CA VAL A 68 2.74 -15.34 -1.86
C VAL A 68 3.70 -14.81 -0.79
N PRO A 69 5.02 -14.73 -1.04
CA PRO A 69 5.93 -14.05 -0.12
C PRO A 69 5.56 -12.56 -0.02
N LEU A 70 5.81 -11.94 1.13
CA LEU A 70 5.51 -10.52 1.36
C LEU A 70 6.13 -9.62 0.29
N HIS A 71 7.37 -9.90 -0.13
CA HIS A 71 8.02 -9.11 -1.19
C HIS A 71 7.25 -9.17 -2.52
N THR A 72 6.62 -10.29 -2.85
CA THR A 72 5.75 -10.44 -4.04
C THR A 72 4.44 -9.69 -3.87
N ALA A 73 3.78 -9.82 -2.71
CA ALA A 73 2.55 -9.07 -2.42
C ALA A 73 2.78 -7.56 -2.48
N PHE A 74 3.90 -7.08 -1.94
CA PHE A 74 4.32 -5.68 -2.01
C PHE A 74 4.62 -5.24 -3.45
N ALA A 75 5.42 -6.00 -4.19
CA ALA A 75 5.77 -5.68 -5.58
C ALA A 75 4.55 -5.64 -6.51
N ARG A 76 3.56 -6.50 -6.27
CA ARG A 76 2.29 -6.52 -7.01
C ARG A 76 1.22 -5.60 -6.43
N SER A 77 1.58 -4.80 -5.43
CA SER A 77 0.70 -3.82 -4.80
C SER A 77 -0.62 -4.42 -4.27
N CYS A 78 -0.56 -5.59 -3.63
CA CYS A 78 -1.74 -6.21 -3.02
C CYS A 78 -2.36 -5.32 -1.93
N ASN A 79 -3.63 -4.93 -2.06
CA ASN A 79 -4.34 -4.12 -1.07
C ASN A 79 -4.76 -4.96 0.13
N THR A 80 -5.29 -6.16 -0.10
CA THR A 80 -5.80 -7.05 0.95
C THR A 80 -4.70 -7.45 1.93
N THR A 81 -3.55 -7.90 1.42
CA THR A 81 -2.36 -8.17 2.26
C THR A 81 -1.94 -6.96 3.09
N MET A 82 -1.88 -5.76 2.49
CA MET A 82 -1.38 -4.56 3.17
C MET A 82 -2.38 -4.02 4.19
N GLY A 83 -3.68 -4.13 3.90
CA GLY A 83 -4.72 -3.84 4.88
C GLY A 83 -4.65 -4.78 6.07
N ARG A 84 -4.43 -6.08 5.84
CA ARG A 84 -4.30 -7.09 6.91
C ARG A 84 -3.05 -6.89 7.77
N LEU A 85 -1.97 -6.34 7.21
CA LEU A 85 -0.76 -5.99 7.97
C LEU A 85 -0.93 -4.77 8.88
N ALA A 86 -1.96 -3.95 8.65
CA ALA A 86 -2.16 -2.69 9.37
C ALA A 86 -3.06 -2.82 10.62
N VAL A 87 -3.55 -4.03 10.92
CA VAL A 87 -4.46 -4.34 12.04
C VAL A 87 -3.87 -5.40 12.97
#